data_AF-A0A7V2EHM9-F1
#
_entry.id   AF-A0A7V2EHM9-F1
#
_cell.length_a   1.000
_cell.length_b   1.000
_cell.length_c   1.000
_cell.angle_alpha   90.00
_cell.angle_beta   90.00
_cell.angle_gamma   90.00
#
_symmetry.space_group_name_H-M   'P 1'
#
loop_
_entity.id
_entity.type
_entity.pdbx_description
1 polymer ?
#
loop_
_entity_poly.entity_id
_entity_poly.type
_entity_poly.pdbx_seq_one_letter_code
_entity_poly.pdbx_strand_id
1 'polypeptide(L)'
;MRVTFSKILSGSPVIHGTVRVLVEGTSVSGRDDGSGNISGTGISGSIDYSSGEIIVTLDDPAPDGERVVASYKSSFSNRGAKVLKYRPQPLSVLITDGVQILSDNGTGSLSGDGSGTVDYSTGFITWNFNSYPFGDVIALYEAEDLKSFAFVLGEVPVIPGTLRISIGDIILTDNGSGSLTGDGTGTINYSTGLLRFSVNTSLPSGVPIVTSYERDIREFSYTVSSPPIEEGSVFIQSGSLILEDDGKGKLEGDGLGTIDYESGSISFRFNSRPSEIIEILYISLAEEGN
;
A
#
# COMPACT_ATOMS: atom_id res chain seq x y z
N MET A 1 41.34 -8.14 29.54
CA MET A 1 42.36 -7.16 29.10
C MET A 1 41.88 -6.61 27.78
N ARG A 2 41.77 -5.28 27.62
CA ARG A 2 41.26 -4.70 26.38
C ARG A 2 42.28 -4.86 25.25
N VAL A 3 41.79 -5.18 24.06
CA VAL A 3 42.60 -5.30 22.84
C VAL A 3 42.01 -4.39 21.78
N THR A 4 42.84 -3.49 21.26
CA THR A 4 42.46 -2.55 20.18
C THR A 4 43.19 -2.91 18.90
N PHE A 5 42.49 -2.88 17.78
CA PHE A 5 43.06 -3.03 16.45
C PHE A 5 42.46 -2.01 15.48
N SER A 6 43.23 -1.67 14.45
CA SER A 6 42.78 -0.83 13.33
C SER A 6 42.84 -1.63 12.02
N LYS A 7 41.91 -1.31 11.09
CA LYS A 7 41.90 -1.86 9.74
C LYS A 7 41.30 -0.85 8.75
N ILE A 8 41.91 -0.72 7.58
CA ILE A 8 41.32 -0.02 6.44
C ILE A 8 40.44 -1.00 5.67
N LEU A 9 39.15 -0.68 5.53
CA LEU A 9 38.21 -1.43 4.71
C LEU A 9 38.51 -1.20 3.23
N SER A 10 38.46 -2.27 2.43
CA SER A 10 38.87 -2.25 1.02
C SER A 10 37.99 -1.40 0.10
N GLY A 11 36.81 -0.99 0.57
CA GLY A 11 35.90 -0.14 -0.19
C GLY A 11 35.69 1.15 0.60
N SER A 12 36.19 2.25 0.07
CA SER A 12 35.97 3.59 0.62
C SER A 12 35.59 4.58 -0.49
N PRO A 13 34.80 5.60 -0.16
CA PRO A 13 34.14 5.84 1.14
C PRO A 13 33.10 4.78 1.54
N VAL A 14 33.01 4.51 2.84
CA VAL A 14 32.07 3.56 3.44
C VAL A 14 30.73 4.25 3.66
N ILE A 15 29.63 3.58 3.32
CA ILE A 15 28.27 4.09 3.53
C ILE A 15 27.98 4.11 5.04
N HIS A 16 27.50 5.26 5.53
CA HIS A 16 27.26 5.50 6.94
C HIS A 16 26.24 4.52 7.52
N GLY A 17 26.47 4.04 8.75
CA GLY A 17 25.55 3.14 9.46
C GLY A 17 25.54 1.71 8.96
N THR A 18 26.38 1.36 7.98
CA THR A 18 26.42 0.03 7.36
C THR A 18 27.45 -0.91 7.98
N VAL A 19 28.43 -0.37 8.72
CA VAL A 19 29.49 -1.18 9.31
C VAL A 19 28.93 -2.03 10.44
N ARG A 20 29.15 -3.34 10.32
CA ARG A 20 28.98 -4.30 11.41
C ARG A 20 30.27 -5.02 11.63
N VAL A 21 30.67 -5.14 12.89
CA VAL A 21 31.86 -5.86 13.31
C VAL A 21 31.40 -7.02 14.19
N LEU A 22 31.91 -8.21 13.94
CA LEU A 22 31.69 -9.36 14.80
C LEU A 22 32.97 -10.16 14.97
N VAL A 23 33.08 -10.84 16.10
CA VAL A 23 34.09 -11.88 16.31
C VAL A 23 33.41 -13.20 16.02
N GLU A 24 33.87 -13.89 14.98
CA GLU A 24 33.32 -15.20 14.58
C GLU A 24 33.30 -16.16 15.78
N GLY A 25 32.34 -17.08 15.82
CA GLY A 25 32.23 -18.07 16.92
C GLY A 25 31.79 -17.53 18.29
N THR A 26 31.59 -16.22 18.46
CA THR A 26 31.25 -15.60 19.77
C THR A 26 29.99 -14.72 19.71
N SER A 27 29.55 -14.20 20.87
CA SER A 27 28.49 -13.18 20.96
C SER A 27 29.00 -11.74 20.81
N VAL A 28 30.31 -11.54 20.64
CA VAL A 28 30.90 -10.19 20.55
C VAL A 28 30.55 -9.57 19.20
N SER A 29 29.81 -8.47 19.24
CA SER A 29 29.32 -7.81 18.02
C SER A 29 29.07 -6.33 18.24
N GLY A 30 29.40 -5.53 17.23
CA GLY A 30 29.30 -4.08 17.24
C GLY A 30 28.63 -3.57 15.97
N ARG A 31 27.84 -2.52 16.12
CA ARG A 31 27.14 -1.86 15.02
C ARG A 31 27.50 -0.39 15.01
N ASP A 32 27.78 0.11 13.82
CA ASP A 32 27.90 1.53 13.55
C ASP A 32 26.54 2.25 13.70
N ASP A 33 26.56 3.39 14.37
CA ASP A 33 25.40 4.26 14.63
C ASP A 33 25.12 5.26 13.50
N GLY A 34 25.94 5.29 12.45
CA GLY A 34 25.83 6.24 11.33
C GLY A 34 26.50 7.60 11.59
N SER A 35 26.95 7.82 12.83
CA SER A 35 27.72 9.00 13.27
C SER A 35 29.20 8.69 13.45
N GLY A 36 29.61 7.45 13.18
CA GLY A 36 31.00 7.03 13.20
C GLY A 36 31.39 6.28 14.47
N ASN A 37 30.43 5.97 15.35
CA ASN A 37 30.68 5.16 16.55
C ASN A 37 30.20 3.73 16.33
N ILE A 38 31.05 2.76 16.65
CA ILE A 38 30.72 1.34 16.67
C ILE A 38 30.52 0.93 18.12
N SER A 39 29.35 0.38 18.45
CA SER A 39 29.05 -0.09 19.80
C SER A 39 28.24 -1.39 19.80
N GLY A 40 28.37 -2.17 20.86
CA GLY A 40 27.59 -3.40 21.05
C GLY A 40 28.15 -4.28 22.16
N THR A 41 27.84 -5.58 22.11
CA THR A 41 28.23 -6.53 23.15
C THR A 41 29.74 -6.77 23.13
N GLY A 42 30.43 -6.40 24.20
CA GLY A 42 31.87 -6.67 24.41
C GLY A 42 32.81 -5.90 23.47
N ILE A 43 32.32 -4.86 22.81
CA ILE A 43 33.05 -4.14 21.76
C ILE A 43 32.65 -2.67 21.69
N SER A 44 33.64 -1.81 21.45
CA SER A 44 33.48 -0.39 21.17
C SER A 44 34.46 0.03 20.08
N GLY A 45 34.17 1.08 19.32
CA GLY A 45 35.06 1.52 18.26
C GLY A 45 34.53 2.71 17.49
N SER A 46 35.20 3.02 16.40
CA SER A 46 34.86 4.08 15.47
C SER A 46 35.14 3.69 14.02
N ILE A 47 34.53 4.40 13.09
CA ILE A 47 34.79 4.32 11.65
C ILE A 47 35.03 5.74 11.11
N ASP A 48 36.09 5.91 10.33
CA ASP A 48 36.21 7.04 9.40
C ASP A 48 35.64 6.61 8.05
N TYR A 49 34.50 7.17 7.68
CA TYR A 49 33.80 6.80 6.45
C TYR A 49 34.57 7.19 5.19
N SER A 50 35.34 8.27 5.24
CA SER A 50 36.06 8.77 4.06
C SER A 50 37.23 7.85 3.71
N SER A 51 37.99 7.42 4.72
CA SER A 51 39.16 6.55 4.55
C SER A 51 38.79 5.08 4.58
N GLY A 52 37.67 4.72 5.21
CA GLY A 52 37.28 3.36 5.52
C GLY A 52 38.02 2.76 6.71
N GLU A 53 38.74 3.56 7.51
CA GLU A 53 39.47 3.07 8.68
C GLU A 53 38.52 2.80 9.86
N ILE A 54 38.48 1.53 10.32
CA ILE A 54 37.85 1.17 11.59
C ILE A 54 38.89 1.05 12.69
N ILE A 55 38.57 1.55 13.88
CA ILE A 55 39.33 1.34 15.11
C ILE A 55 38.39 0.67 16.10
N VAL A 56 38.72 -0.54 16.56
CA VAL A 56 37.81 -1.33 17.38
C VAL A 56 38.55 -1.90 18.59
N THR A 57 37.92 -1.84 19.75
CA THR A 57 38.39 -2.32 21.04
C THR A 57 37.44 -3.37 21.57
N LEU A 58 37.95 -4.58 21.80
CA LEU A 58 37.23 -5.64 22.52
C LEU A 58 37.45 -5.47 24.02
N ASP A 59 36.41 -5.68 24.82
CA ASP A 59 36.52 -5.63 26.29
C ASP A 59 37.44 -6.74 26.83
N ASP A 60 37.35 -7.91 26.19
CA ASP A 60 38.20 -9.07 26.41
C ASP A 60 38.83 -9.54 25.10
N PRO A 61 40.04 -10.14 25.15
CA PRO A 61 40.69 -10.63 23.94
C PRO A 61 39.82 -11.70 23.27
N ALA A 62 39.76 -11.67 21.93
CA ALA A 62 39.12 -12.73 21.17
C ALA A 62 39.77 -14.10 21.52
N PRO A 63 38.97 -15.18 21.66
CA PRO A 63 39.52 -16.52 21.81
C PRO A 63 40.51 -16.87 20.70
N ASP A 64 41.52 -17.68 21.01
CA ASP A 64 42.56 -18.05 20.05
C ASP A 64 41.94 -18.75 18.82
N GLY A 65 42.31 -18.28 17.63
CA GLY A 65 41.79 -18.77 16.35
C GLY A 65 40.52 -18.06 15.82
N GLU A 66 39.85 -17.21 16.60
CA GLU A 66 38.67 -16.48 16.12
C GLU A 66 39.02 -15.23 15.32
N ARG A 67 38.21 -14.92 14.31
CA ARG A 67 38.45 -13.80 13.39
C ARG A 67 37.52 -12.64 13.69
N VAL A 68 38.06 -11.43 13.72
CA VAL A 68 37.25 -10.22 13.65
C VAL A 68 36.95 -9.92 12.19
N VAL A 69 35.67 -9.92 11.83
CA VAL A 69 35.21 -9.63 10.48
C VAL A 69 34.32 -8.39 10.49
N ALA A 70 34.37 -7.64 9.38
CA ALA A 70 33.54 -6.46 9.18
C ALA A 70 32.75 -6.62 7.88
N SER A 71 31.45 -6.36 7.94
CA SER A 71 30.58 -6.22 6.77
C SER A 71 30.16 -4.78 6.63
N TYR A 72 30.14 -4.25 5.41
CA TYR A 72 29.83 -2.85 5.12
C TYR A 72 29.35 -2.68 3.68
N LYS A 73 28.74 -1.55 3.36
CA LYS A 73 28.54 -1.07 1.99
C LYS A 73 29.49 0.12 1.73
N SER A 74 29.89 0.35 0.48
CA SER A 74 30.73 1.50 0.09
C SER A 74 30.17 2.21 -1.13
N SER A 75 30.41 3.53 -1.21
CA SER A 75 30.08 4.35 -2.37
C SER A 75 31.35 4.91 -2.98
N PHE A 76 31.67 4.51 -4.21
CA PHE A 76 32.90 4.93 -4.91
C PHE A 76 32.71 6.21 -5.73
N SER A 77 31.53 6.81 -5.72
CA SER A 77 31.20 7.96 -6.56
C SER A 77 30.11 8.82 -5.90
N ASN A 78 30.30 10.14 -5.93
CA ASN A 78 29.26 11.12 -5.63
C ASN A 78 28.31 11.35 -6.83
N ARG A 79 28.62 10.75 -7.98
CA ARG A 79 27.88 10.87 -9.22
C ARG A 79 27.17 9.58 -9.59
N GLY A 80 26.05 9.74 -10.28
CA GLY A 80 25.40 8.63 -10.98
C GLY A 80 24.36 9.11 -11.97
N ALA A 81 23.78 8.15 -12.67
CA ALA A 81 22.71 8.38 -13.62
C ALA A 81 21.73 7.21 -13.61
N LYS A 82 20.48 7.49 -13.96
CA LYS A 82 19.41 6.49 -14.01
C LYS A 82 18.37 6.89 -15.04
N VAL A 83 17.81 5.92 -15.76
CA VAL A 83 16.56 6.11 -16.50
C VAL A 83 15.41 5.73 -15.57
N LEU A 84 14.53 6.68 -15.29
CA LEU A 84 13.34 6.46 -14.48
C LEU A 84 12.35 5.53 -15.22
N LYS A 85 11.54 4.79 -14.46
CA LYS A 85 10.58 3.84 -15.04
C LYS A 85 9.50 4.53 -15.89
N TYR A 86 9.16 5.75 -15.48
CA TYR A 86 8.20 6.63 -16.13
C TYR A 86 8.86 7.99 -16.28
N ARG A 87 8.45 8.75 -17.30
CA ARG A 87 8.95 10.10 -17.50
C ARG A 87 8.45 10.99 -16.36
N PRO A 88 9.30 11.81 -15.74
CA PRO A 88 8.89 12.65 -14.63
C PRO A 88 8.22 13.94 -15.13
N GLN A 89 7.23 14.43 -14.39
CA GLN A 89 6.71 15.78 -14.59
C GLN A 89 7.78 16.82 -14.20
N PRO A 90 7.88 17.95 -14.91
CA PRO A 90 8.73 19.06 -14.48
C PRO A 90 8.42 19.49 -13.04
N LEU A 91 9.46 19.81 -12.27
CA LEU A 91 9.39 20.27 -10.87
C LEU A 91 9.03 19.16 -9.87
N SER A 92 9.07 17.88 -10.27
CA SER A 92 8.67 16.77 -9.40
C SER A 92 9.82 15.90 -8.91
N VAL A 93 10.97 15.91 -9.59
CA VAL A 93 12.08 15.00 -9.24
C VAL A 93 12.81 15.45 -7.99
N LEU A 94 12.98 14.54 -7.05
CA LEU A 94 13.83 14.67 -5.88
C LEU A 94 14.78 13.47 -5.82
N ILE A 95 16.08 13.72 -5.79
CA ILE A 95 17.12 12.69 -5.58
C ILE A 95 17.68 12.85 -4.18
N THR A 96 17.72 11.76 -3.41
CA THR A 96 18.25 11.79 -2.04
C THR A 96 18.90 10.47 -1.66
N ASP A 97 19.86 10.52 -0.74
CA ASP A 97 20.42 9.35 -0.04
C ASP A 97 19.86 9.21 1.40
N GLY A 98 18.85 10.02 1.74
CA GLY A 98 18.28 10.16 3.09
C GLY A 98 18.85 11.33 3.90
N VAL A 99 19.95 11.94 3.46
CA VAL A 99 20.59 13.10 4.10
C VAL A 99 20.73 14.27 3.12
N GLN A 100 21.33 14.01 1.96
CA GLN A 100 21.52 14.98 0.89
C GLN A 100 20.29 15.03 -0.01
N ILE A 101 19.93 16.23 -0.49
CA ILE A 101 18.77 16.42 -1.37
C ILE A 101 19.17 17.21 -2.61
N LEU A 102 18.80 16.68 -3.78
CA LEU A 102 18.75 17.42 -5.03
C LEU A 102 17.30 17.55 -5.49
N SER A 103 16.85 18.77 -5.68
CA SER A 103 15.49 19.09 -6.10
C SER A 103 15.48 19.61 -7.53
N ASP A 104 14.49 19.16 -8.29
CA ASP A 104 14.21 19.64 -9.64
C ASP A 104 13.69 21.06 -9.65
N ASN A 105 14.18 21.85 -10.61
CA ASN A 105 13.78 23.23 -10.82
C ASN A 105 12.73 23.40 -11.94
N GLY A 106 12.27 22.31 -12.56
CA GLY A 106 11.27 22.34 -13.63
C GLY A 106 11.83 22.73 -15.01
N THR A 107 13.13 22.97 -15.11
CA THR A 107 13.81 23.33 -16.37
C THR A 107 14.92 22.35 -16.77
N GLY A 108 15.03 21.22 -16.06
CA GLY A 108 15.93 20.12 -16.39
C GLY A 108 17.25 20.16 -15.63
N SER A 109 17.37 21.04 -14.62
CA SER A 109 18.51 21.06 -13.70
C SER A 109 18.06 20.69 -12.29
N LEU A 110 18.89 19.92 -11.59
CA LEU A 110 18.74 19.64 -10.17
C LEU A 110 19.69 20.50 -9.35
N SER A 111 19.22 21.04 -8.22
CA SER A 111 20.01 21.85 -7.29
C SER A 111 19.79 21.44 -5.84
N GLY A 112 20.65 21.89 -4.93
CA GLY A 112 20.62 21.52 -3.50
C GLY A 112 22.01 21.13 -3.03
N ASP A 113 22.15 19.95 -2.43
CA ASP A 113 23.42 19.37 -1.95
C ASP A 113 24.29 18.82 -3.09
N GLY A 114 24.33 19.55 -4.21
CA GLY A 114 25.04 19.14 -5.42
C GLY A 114 24.38 19.69 -6.67
N SER A 115 24.58 18.97 -7.76
CA SER A 115 24.10 19.32 -9.09
C SER A 115 23.61 18.09 -9.83
N GLY A 116 22.79 18.28 -10.84
CA GLY A 116 22.30 17.19 -11.68
C GLY A 116 21.42 17.71 -12.80
N THR A 117 20.91 16.79 -13.60
CA THR A 117 20.00 17.10 -14.71
C THR A 117 18.83 16.14 -14.75
N VAL A 118 17.74 16.60 -15.33
CA VAL A 118 16.56 15.80 -15.68
C VAL A 118 16.26 16.03 -17.14
N ASP A 119 16.23 14.96 -17.92
CA ASP A 119 15.63 14.95 -19.25
C ASP A 119 14.21 14.39 -19.13
N TYR A 120 13.21 15.28 -19.12
CA TYR A 120 11.80 14.91 -19.00
C TYR A 120 11.32 14.06 -20.19
N SER A 121 11.93 14.21 -21.36
CA SER A 121 11.51 13.49 -22.56
C SER A 121 11.90 12.02 -22.52
N THR A 122 12.96 11.68 -21.79
CA THR A 122 13.49 10.32 -21.69
C THR A 122 13.37 9.72 -20.29
N GLY A 123 13.14 10.54 -19.26
CA GLY A 123 13.25 10.16 -17.86
C GLY A 123 14.70 9.92 -17.41
N PHE A 124 15.69 10.32 -18.19
CA PHE A 124 17.09 10.21 -17.81
C PHE A 124 17.45 11.29 -16.79
N ILE A 125 17.94 10.86 -15.63
CA ILE A 125 18.41 11.73 -14.56
C ILE A 125 19.90 11.52 -14.30
N THR A 126 20.59 12.60 -13.93
CA THR A 126 21.95 12.56 -13.42
C THR A 126 22.03 13.25 -12.07
N TRP A 127 22.96 12.82 -11.24
CA TRP A 127 23.28 13.49 -9.98
C TRP A 127 24.78 13.55 -9.77
N ASN A 128 25.19 14.55 -8.99
CA ASN A 128 26.53 14.80 -8.50
C ASN A 128 26.41 15.49 -7.14
N PHE A 129 26.39 14.71 -6.08
CA PHE A 129 26.33 15.23 -4.71
C PHE A 129 27.65 15.93 -4.33
N ASN A 130 27.57 16.92 -3.44
CA ASN A 130 28.74 17.64 -2.93
C ASN A 130 29.61 16.75 -2.03
N SER A 131 29.02 15.71 -1.44
CA SER A 131 29.73 14.69 -0.64
C SER A 131 29.30 13.27 -1.04
N TYR A 132 30.04 12.27 -0.59
CA TYR A 132 29.71 10.87 -0.89
C TYR A 132 28.37 10.49 -0.27
N PRO A 133 27.53 9.70 -0.98
CA PRO A 133 26.25 9.27 -0.45
C PRO A 133 26.35 8.54 0.89
N PHE A 134 25.53 8.94 1.84
CA PHE A 134 25.41 8.34 3.18
C PHE A 134 24.60 7.04 3.17
N GLY A 135 23.82 6.80 2.11
CA GLY A 135 22.89 5.69 1.98
C GLY A 135 22.63 5.30 0.52
N ASP A 136 21.59 4.49 0.31
CA ASP A 136 21.12 4.16 -1.03
C ASP A 136 20.52 5.41 -1.69
N VAL A 137 20.94 5.73 -2.91
CA VAL A 137 20.41 6.87 -3.65
C VAL A 137 19.06 6.50 -4.28
N ILE A 138 18.02 7.24 -3.90
CA ILE A 138 16.65 7.10 -4.40
C ILE A 138 16.22 8.33 -5.18
N ALA A 139 15.31 8.12 -6.13
CA ALA A 139 14.66 9.19 -6.87
C ALA A 139 13.14 9.08 -6.65
N LEU A 140 12.54 10.15 -6.15
CA LEU A 140 11.11 10.35 -5.99
C LEU A 140 10.64 11.32 -7.07
N TYR A 141 9.49 11.06 -7.69
CA TYR A 141 8.97 11.90 -8.77
C TYR A 141 7.49 11.64 -9.04
N GLU A 142 6.82 12.61 -9.65
CA GLU A 142 5.47 12.44 -10.21
C GLU A 142 5.60 11.98 -11.66
N ALA A 143 4.92 10.90 -12.02
CA ALA A 143 5.00 10.34 -13.37
C ALA A 143 4.09 11.10 -14.35
N GLU A 144 4.61 11.43 -15.52
CA GLU A 144 3.89 12.07 -16.64
C GLU A 144 3.14 11.03 -17.48
N ASP A 145 3.74 9.87 -17.72
CA ASP A 145 3.23 8.83 -18.63
C ASP A 145 2.76 7.56 -17.93
N LEU A 146 2.34 7.69 -16.67
CA LEU A 146 1.67 6.60 -15.97
C LEU A 146 0.29 6.35 -16.58
N LYS A 147 0.12 5.18 -17.19
CA LYS A 147 -1.11 4.80 -17.88
C LYS A 147 -1.80 3.56 -17.34
N SER A 148 -1.25 2.88 -16.33
CA SER A 148 -1.79 1.61 -15.83
C SER A 148 -2.01 1.65 -14.32
N PHE A 149 -3.18 1.18 -13.90
CA PHE A 149 -3.68 1.28 -12.53
C PHE A 149 -4.20 -0.09 -12.07
N ALA A 150 -4.04 -0.35 -10.78
CA ALA A 150 -4.63 -1.51 -10.13
C ALA A 150 -5.00 -1.15 -8.69
N PHE A 151 -6.26 -1.34 -8.33
CA PHE A 151 -6.76 -1.17 -6.96
C PHE A 151 -8.01 -2.04 -6.74
N VAL A 152 -8.45 -2.11 -5.48
CA VAL A 152 -9.64 -2.86 -5.07
C VAL A 152 -10.74 -1.87 -4.74
N LEU A 153 -11.91 -2.04 -5.36
CA LEU A 153 -13.10 -1.27 -5.01
C LEU A 153 -13.55 -1.63 -3.59
N GLY A 154 -13.83 -0.61 -2.77
CA GLY A 154 -14.10 -0.80 -1.35
C GLY A 154 -15.41 -1.53 -1.05
N GLU A 155 -16.38 -1.44 -1.97
CA GLU A 155 -17.71 -2.01 -1.80
C GLU A 155 -18.01 -3.06 -2.86
N VAL A 156 -18.33 -4.28 -2.41
CA VAL A 156 -18.53 -5.47 -3.25
C VAL A 156 -19.74 -6.28 -2.74
N PRO A 157 -20.36 -7.14 -3.57
CA PRO A 157 -20.09 -7.36 -5.00
C PRO A 157 -20.55 -6.20 -5.89
N VAL A 158 -19.83 -5.97 -6.98
CA VAL A 158 -20.17 -4.97 -8.00
C VAL A 158 -21.12 -5.59 -9.02
N ILE A 159 -22.16 -4.85 -9.43
CA ILE A 159 -23.09 -5.34 -10.46
C ILE A 159 -22.42 -5.24 -11.83
N PRO A 160 -22.39 -6.34 -12.62
CA PRO A 160 -21.87 -6.32 -13.98
C PRO A 160 -22.55 -5.27 -14.84
N GLY A 161 -21.74 -4.49 -15.56
CA GLY A 161 -22.17 -3.45 -16.50
C GLY A 161 -22.41 -2.09 -15.86
N THR A 162 -22.28 -1.96 -14.54
CA THR A 162 -22.55 -0.69 -13.83
C THR A 162 -21.30 0.12 -13.54
N LEU A 163 -20.12 -0.50 -13.60
CA LEU A 163 -18.86 0.20 -13.34
C LEU A 163 -18.54 1.18 -14.45
N ARG A 164 -18.32 2.44 -14.05
CA ARG A 164 -17.79 3.51 -14.88
C ARG A 164 -16.61 4.17 -14.17
N ILE A 165 -15.54 4.39 -14.91
CA ILE A 165 -14.33 5.09 -14.47
C ILE A 165 -14.26 6.40 -15.24
N SER A 166 -13.98 7.50 -14.53
CA SER A 166 -13.80 8.84 -15.11
C SER A 166 -12.49 9.44 -14.59
N ILE A 167 -11.68 9.97 -15.50
CA ILE A 167 -10.48 10.75 -15.18
C ILE A 167 -10.52 12.01 -16.03
N GLY A 168 -11.26 13.01 -15.56
CA GLY A 168 -11.67 14.13 -16.41
C GLY A 168 -12.51 13.59 -17.58
N ASP A 169 -12.07 13.87 -18.81
CA ASP A 169 -12.74 13.45 -20.04
C ASP A 169 -12.43 12.00 -20.45
N ILE A 170 -11.45 11.35 -19.82
CA ILE A 170 -11.13 9.95 -20.07
C ILE A 170 -12.18 9.07 -19.39
N ILE A 171 -12.91 8.27 -20.17
CA ILE A 171 -14.00 7.43 -19.67
C ILE A 171 -13.76 5.97 -20.03
N LEU A 172 -13.84 5.09 -19.03
CA LEU A 172 -13.92 3.64 -19.24
C LEU A 172 -15.24 3.11 -18.70
N THR A 173 -15.90 2.24 -19.47
CA THR A 173 -17.15 1.60 -19.10
C THR A 173 -17.01 0.09 -19.08
N ASP A 174 -17.54 -0.53 -18.04
CA ASP A 174 -17.65 -1.98 -17.94
C ASP A 174 -18.64 -2.54 -18.95
N ASN A 175 -18.25 -3.61 -19.63
CA ASN A 175 -19.07 -4.29 -20.63
C ASN A 175 -19.99 -5.38 -20.04
N GLY A 176 -19.99 -5.57 -18.72
CA GLY A 176 -20.81 -6.56 -18.02
C GLY A 176 -20.28 -7.99 -18.10
N SER A 177 -19.09 -8.19 -18.65
CA SER A 177 -18.42 -9.50 -18.76
C SER A 177 -17.00 -9.46 -18.17
N GLY A 178 -16.75 -8.51 -17.28
CA GLY A 178 -15.49 -8.36 -16.55
C GLY A 178 -14.41 -7.61 -17.32
N SER A 179 -14.73 -7.00 -18.47
CA SER A 179 -13.79 -6.21 -19.26
C SER A 179 -14.26 -4.76 -19.40
N LEU A 180 -13.31 -3.84 -19.49
CA LEU A 180 -13.57 -2.41 -19.70
C LEU A 180 -13.36 -2.02 -21.15
N THR A 181 -14.14 -1.03 -21.59
CA THR A 181 -14.12 -0.42 -22.93
C THR A 181 -14.08 1.11 -22.80
N GLY A 182 -13.84 1.83 -23.91
CA GLY A 182 -13.78 3.31 -23.93
C GLY A 182 -12.35 3.81 -24.18
N ASP A 183 -11.92 4.83 -23.43
CA ASP A 183 -10.61 5.48 -23.56
C ASP A 183 -9.44 4.67 -22.97
N GLY A 184 -9.66 3.36 -22.82
CA GLY A 184 -8.72 2.44 -22.23
C GLY A 184 -9.21 1.01 -22.32
N THR A 185 -8.47 0.12 -21.66
CA THR A 185 -8.79 -1.29 -21.53
C THR A 185 -8.58 -1.73 -20.10
N GLY A 186 -9.19 -2.83 -19.69
CA GLY A 186 -9.03 -3.31 -18.33
C GLY A 186 -9.98 -4.44 -18.00
N THR A 187 -9.94 -4.85 -16.74
CA THR A 187 -10.75 -5.92 -16.19
C THR A 187 -11.23 -5.59 -14.79
N ILE A 188 -12.42 -6.07 -14.45
CA ILE A 188 -12.98 -6.04 -13.09
C ILE A 188 -13.36 -7.46 -12.68
N ASN A 189 -12.96 -7.85 -11.47
CA ASN A 189 -13.56 -9.00 -10.81
C ASN A 189 -14.69 -8.52 -9.89
N TYR A 190 -15.93 -8.78 -10.27
CA TYR A 190 -17.13 -8.28 -9.57
C TYR A 190 -17.24 -8.71 -8.11
N SER A 191 -16.80 -9.92 -7.80
CA SER A 191 -16.89 -10.47 -6.44
C SER A 191 -15.85 -9.88 -5.48
N THR A 192 -14.65 -9.58 -6.00
CA THR A 192 -13.52 -9.09 -5.18
C THR A 192 -13.29 -7.60 -5.30
N GLY A 193 -13.91 -6.93 -6.27
CA GLY A 193 -13.66 -5.54 -6.58
C GLY A 193 -12.28 -5.28 -7.20
N LEU A 194 -11.51 -6.34 -7.53
CA LEU A 194 -10.17 -6.18 -8.11
C LEU A 194 -10.29 -5.56 -9.51
N LEU A 195 -9.88 -4.31 -9.60
CA LEU A 195 -9.92 -3.50 -10.80
C LEU A 195 -8.50 -3.30 -11.34
N ARG A 196 -8.30 -3.59 -12.61
CA ARG A 196 -7.06 -3.32 -13.35
C ARG A 196 -7.41 -2.63 -14.64
N PHE A 197 -6.81 -1.49 -14.94
CA PHE A 197 -7.06 -0.83 -16.21
C PHE A 197 -5.88 0.01 -16.67
N SER A 198 -5.86 0.27 -17.96
CA SER A 198 -4.93 1.17 -18.60
C SER A 198 -5.66 2.15 -19.51
N VAL A 199 -5.15 3.37 -19.62
CA VAL A 199 -5.68 4.42 -20.49
C VAL A 199 -4.88 4.53 -21.78
N ASN A 200 -5.52 4.95 -22.87
CA ASN A 200 -4.86 5.08 -24.18
C ASN A 200 -4.03 6.38 -24.27
N THR A 201 -4.49 7.43 -23.61
CA THR A 201 -3.88 8.78 -23.63
C THR A 201 -3.10 9.08 -22.36
N SER A 202 -2.36 10.19 -22.34
CA SER A 202 -1.72 10.68 -21.10
C SER A 202 -2.77 11.22 -20.15
N LEU A 203 -2.55 11.06 -18.85
CA LEU A 203 -3.47 11.57 -17.84
C LEU A 203 -3.38 13.09 -17.72
N PRO A 204 -4.51 13.78 -17.50
CA PRO A 204 -4.48 15.17 -17.06
C PRO A 204 -3.93 15.27 -15.62
N SER A 205 -3.03 16.22 -15.38
CA SER A 205 -2.40 16.40 -14.07
C SER A 205 -3.40 16.89 -13.02
N GLY A 206 -3.29 16.38 -11.79
CA GLY A 206 -4.14 16.74 -10.65
C GLY A 206 -5.60 16.28 -10.72
N VAL A 207 -5.99 15.50 -11.74
CA VAL A 207 -7.37 15.03 -11.89
C VAL A 207 -7.54 13.66 -11.22
N PRO A 208 -8.52 13.50 -10.30
CA PRO A 208 -8.71 12.24 -9.60
C PRO A 208 -9.30 11.16 -10.52
N ILE A 209 -8.99 9.91 -10.19
CA ILE A 209 -9.69 8.74 -10.74
C ILE A 209 -10.97 8.56 -9.94
N VAL A 210 -12.12 8.68 -10.61
CA VAL A 210 -13.45 8.52 -10.00
C VAL A 210 -14.08 7.23 -10.53
N THR A 211 -14.58 6.39 -9.62
CA THR A 211 -15.34 5.17 -9.97
C THR A 211 -16.76 5.28 -9.46
N SER A 212 -17.73 4.98 -10.31
CA SER A 212 -19.14 4.85 -9.95
C SER A 212 -19.66 3.47 -10.36
N TYR A 213 -20.42 2.81 -9.51
CA TYR A 213 -20.97 1.48 -9.76
C TYR A 213 -22.13 1.18 -8.81
N GLU A 214 -22.95 0.19 -9.16
CA GLU A 214 -24.00 -0.31 -8.27
C GLU A 214 -23.52 -1.57 -7.55
N ARG A 215 -24.08 -1.80 -6.35
CA ARG A 215 -23.76 -2.96 -5.50
C ARG A 215 -24.85 -4.00 -5.58
N ASP A 216 -24.44 -5.26 -5.58
CA ASP A 216 -25.32 -6.40 -5.51
C ASP A 216 -25.62 -6.75 -4.04
N ILE A 217 -26.39 -5.88 -3.38
CA ILE A 217 -26.78 -6.06 -1.98
C ILE A 217 -27.97 -7.01 -1.94
N ARG A 218 -27.79 -8.13 -1.24
CA ARG A 218 -28.83 -9.15 -1.08
C ARG A 218 -29.12 -9.51 0.37
N GLU A 219 -28.28 -9.06 1.30
CA GLU A 219 -28.36 -9.37 2.72
C GLU A 219 -28.85 -8.15 3.49
N PHE A 220 -29.80 -8.37 4.39
CA PHE A 220 -30.50 -7.33 5.12
C PHE A 220 -30.76 -7.77 6.56
N SER A 221 -30.84 -6.79 7.45
CA SER A 221 -31.26 -6.97 8.83
C SER A 221 -32.26 -5.90 9.20
N TYR A 222 -33.28 -6.28 9.97
CA TYR A 222 -34.30 -5.39 10.50
C TYR A 222 -34.58 -5.76 11.95
N THR A 223 -34.84 -4.75 12.78
CA THR A 223 -35.32 -4.95 14.15
C THR A 223 -36.67 -4.26 14.25
N VAL A 224 -37.71 -5.02 14.60
CA VAL A 224 -39.06 -4.46 14.77
C VAL A 224 -39.10 -3.51 15.96
N SER A 225 -40.02 -2.55 15.90
CA SER A 225 -40.17 -1.52 16.93
C SER A 225 -40.87 -2.03 18.20
N SER A 226 -41.71 -3.06 18.07
CA SER A 226 -42.60 -3.56 19.13
C SER A 226 -42.55 -5.10 19.22
N PRO A 227 -41.46 -5.68 19.73
CA PRO A 227 -41.43 -7.11 20.05
C PRO A 227 -42.27 -7.44 21.32
N PRO A 228 -42.69 -8.70 21.54
CA PRO A 228 -42.42 -9.86 20.69
C PRO A 228 -43.31 -9.92 19.44
N ILE A 229 -42.93 -10.73 18.45
CA ILE A 229 -43.65 -10.94 17.19
C ILE A 229 -44.46 -12.24 17.27
N GLU A 230 -45.66 -12.29 16.69
CA GLU A 230 -46.44 -13.51 16.55
C GLU A 230 -45.74 -14.50 15.59
N GLU A 231 -45.57 -15.76 16.02
CA GLU A 231 -44.98 -16.82 15.20
C GLU A 231 -45.78 -17.03 13.90
N GLY A 232 -45.11 -17.05 12.75
CA GLY A 232 -45.73 -17.23 11.44
C GLY A 232 -46.30 -15.95 10.84
N SER A 233 -46.13 -14.80 11.49
CA SER A 233 -46.71 -13.52 11.02
C SER A 233 -45.81 -12.72 10.09
N VAL A 234 -44.51 -13.05 10.00
CA VAL A 234 -43.57 -12.26 9.20
C VAL A 234 -43.70 -12.58 7.71
N PHE A 235 -43.88 -11.54 6.91
CA PHE A 235 -43.90 -11.60 5.45
C PHE A 235 -43.03 -10.48 4.88
N ILE A 236 -42.07 -10.83 4.02
CA ILE A 236 -41.14 -9.89 3.40
C ILE A 236 -41.30 -9.94 1.88
N GLN A 237 -41.44 -8.79 1.25
CA GLN A 237 -41.59 -8.69 -0.20
C GLN A 237 -40.76 -7.57 -0.80
N SER A 238 -40.20 -7.82 -1.99
CA SER A 238 -39.66 -6.80 -2.88
C SER A 238 -39.97 -7.15 -4.33
N GLY A 239 -40.98 -6.52 -4.91
CA GLY A 239 -41.53 -6.91 -6.21
C GLY A 239 -41.99 -8.36 -6.20
N SER A 240 -41.37 -9.21 -7.03
CA SER A 240 -41.67 -10.64 -7.09
C SER A 240 -40.90 -11.50 -6.07
N LEU A 241 -39.94 -10.93 -5.34
CA LEU A 241 -39.15 -11.66 -4.35
C LEU A 241 -39.93 -11.73 -3.04
N ILE A 242 -40.24 -12.95 -2.60
CA ILE A 242 -41.06 -13.18 -1.40
C ILE A 242 -40.32 -14.08 -0.42
N LEU A 243 -40.37 -13.73 0.86
CA LEU A 243 -39.97 -14.56 1.99
C LEU A 243 -41.10 -14.65 3.01
N GLU A 244 -41.43 -15.86 3.43
CA GLU A 244 -42.50 -16.16 4.38
C GLU A 244 -41.94 -16.86 5.62
N ASP A 245 -42.49 -16.54 6.77
CA ASP A 245 -42.17 -17.17 8.04
C ASP A 245 -42.70 -18.61 8.13
N ASP A 246 -41.84 -19.56 8.53
CA ASP A 246 -42.21 -20.96 8.75
C ASP A 246 -42.89 -21.21 10.11
N GLY A 247 -43.01 -20.19 10.95
CA GLY A 247 -43.53 -20.25 12.31
C GLY A 247 -42.57 -20.90 13.30
N LYS A 248 -41.29 -21.07 12.92
CA LYS A 248 -40.24 -21.70 13.74
C LYS A 248 -38.94 -20.90 13.70
N GLY A 249 -39.04 -19.63 13.35
CA GLY A 249 -37.93 -18.68 13.33
C GLY A 249 -37.10 -18.72 12.05
N LYS A 250 -37.59 -19.30 10.95
CA LYS A 250 -36.94 -19.25 9.63
C LYS A 250 -37.83 -18.58 8.60
N LEU A 251 -37.17 -17.92 7.64
CA LEU A 251 -37.79 -17.40 6.43
C LEU A 251 -37.48 -18.33 5.25
N GLU A 252 -38.52 -18.70 4.50
CA GLU A 252 -38.45 -19.54 3.30
C GLU A 252 -39.02 -18.79 2.07
N GLY A 253 -38.61 -19.19 0.86
CA GLY A 253 -39.06 -18.57 -0.40
C GLY A 253 -37.90 -18.19 -1.33
N ASP A 254 -37.90 -16.96 -1.85
CA ASP A 254 -36.87 -16.41 -2.73
C ASP A 254 -35.59 -15.99 -1.98
N GLY A 255 -35.17 -16.81 -1.04
CA GLY A 255 -34.06 -16.53 -0.17
C GLY A 255 -34.13 -17.37 1.10
N LEU A 256 -33.44 -16.89 2.12
CA LEU A 256 -33.36 -17.54 3.42
C LEU A 256 -33.27 -16.46 4.50
N GLY A 257 -33.70 -16.77 5.72
CA GLY A 257 -33.50 -15.87 6.85
C GLY A 257 -33.87 -16.50 8.17
N THR A 258 -33.71 -15.72 9.23
CA THR A 258 -34.03 -16.09 10.60
C THR A 258 -34.78 -14.98 11.31
N ILE A 259 -35.67 -15.36 12.21
CA ILE A 259 -36.44 -14.46 13.06
C ILE A 259 -36.19 -14.87 14.51
N ASP A 260 -35.85 -13.89 15.35
CA ASP A 260 -35.95 -14.00 16.80
C ASP A 260 -37.25 -13.29 17.21
N TYR A 261 -38.27 -14.06 17.55
CA TYR A 261 -39.60 -13.52 17.88
C TYR A 261 -39.59 -12.68 19.15
N GLU A 262 -38.69 -12.96 20.10
CA GLU A 262 -38.62 -12.27 21.38
C GLU A 262 -37.91 -10.92 21.28
N SER A 263 -36.78 -10.86 20.56
CA SER A 263 -36.09 -9.60 20.33
C SER A 263 -36.63 -8.82 19.13
N GLY A 264 -37.40 -9.51 18.28
CA GLY A 264 -37.90 -9.00 17.01
C GLY A 264 -36.80 -8.72 15.98
N SER A 265 -35.66 -9.41 16.11
CA SER A 265 -34.57 -9.35 15.13
C SER A 265 -34.89 -10.24 13.93
N ILE A 266 -34.79 -9.67 12.74
CA ILE A 266 -35.01 -10.36 11.46
C ILE A 266 -33.74 -10.19 10.63
N SER A 267 -33.15 -11.29 10.21
CA SER A 267 -32.00 -11.30 9.29
C SER A 267 -32.34 -12.14 8.08
N PHE A 268 -32.17 -11.61 6.88
CA PHE A 268 -32.58 -12.29 5.66
C PHE A 268 -31.69 -11.97 4.47
N ARG A 269 -31.71 -12.89 3.51
CA ARG A 269 -31.01 -12.76 2.24
C ARG A 269 -31.91 -13.19 1.10
N PHE A 270 -32.06 -12.35 0.07
CA PHE A 270 -32.71 -12.76 -1.17
C PHE A 270 -31.74 -13.55 -2.06
N ASN A 271 -32.26 -14.52 -2.81
CA ASN A 271 -31.51 -15.26 -3.83
C ASN A 271 -31.07 -14.34 -4.98
N SER A 272 -31.88 -13.33 -5.29
CA SER A 272 -31.65 -12.32 -6.33
C SER A 272 -31.65 -10.91 -5.74
N ARG A 273 -31.05 -9.94 -6.44
CA ARG A 273 -31.05 -8.53 -6.01
C ARG A 273 -32.49 -7.98 -5.98
N PRO A 274 -32.95 -7.38 -4.86
CA PRO A 274 -34.19 -6.63 -4.85
C PRO A 274 -34.06 -5.35 -5.70
N SER A 275 -34.98 -5.15 -6.64
CA SER A 275 -35.05 -3.96 -7.50
C SER A 275 -36.13 -2.97 -7.09
N GLU A 276 -36.89 -3.29 -6.05
CA GLU A 276 -37.98 -2.49 -5.51
C GLU A 276 -37.78 -2.23 -4.02
N ILE A 277 -38.67 -1.47 -3.41
CA ILE A 277 -38.70 -1.29 -1.95
C ILE A 277 -38.87 -2.68 -1.30
N ILE A 278 -38.21 -2.88 -0.15
CA ILE A 278 -38.41 -4.05 0.68
C ILE A 278 -39.49 -3.70 1.71
N GLU A 279 -40.63 -4.36 1.61
CA GLU A 279 -41.72 -4.26 2.57
C GLU A 279 -41.61 -5.43 3.57
N ILE A 280 -41.77 -5.14 4.85
CA ILE A 280 -41.77 -6.12 5.95
C ILE A 280 -43.08 -5.95 6.70
N LEU A 281 -43.93 -6.97 6.66
CA LEU A 281 -45.19 -7.06 7.39
C LEU A 281 -45.02 -8.06 8.54
N TYR A 282 -45.58 -7.75 9.70
CA TYR A 282 -45.54 -8.60 10.89
C TYR A 282 -46.69 -8.23 11.84
N ILE A 283 -47.02 -9.16 12.75
CA ILE A 283 -47.95 -8.90 13.86
C ILE A 283 -47.16 -8.86 15.15
N SER A 284 -47.22 -7.75 15.89
CA SER A 284 -46.63 -7.66 17.23
C SER A 284 -47.60 -8.20 18.28
N LEU A 285 -47.08 -8.95 19.25
CA LEU A 285 -47.81 -9.45 20.42
C LEU A 285 -47.90 -8.42 21.55
N ALA A 286 -47.70 -7.12 21.27
CA ALA A 286 -47.69 -6.07 22.27
C ALA A 286 -48.88 -6.22 23.24
N GLU A 287 -48.58 -6.27 24.55
CA GLU A 287 -49.59 -6.38 25.60
C GLU A 287 -50.64 -5.27 25.41
N GLU A 288 -51.92 -5.66 25.35
CA GLU A 288 -53.01 -4.70 25.52
C GLU A 288 -52.75 -3.92 26.82
N GLY A 289 -52.42 -2.64 26.68
CA GLY A 289 -52.28 -1.73 27.80
C GLY A 289 -53.59 -1.69 28.58
N ASN A 290 -53.54 -2.24 29.80
CA ASN A 290 -54.58 -2.17 30.81
C ASN A 290 -54.56 -0.80 31.51
#